data_AF-A0A485MFH1-F1
#
_entry.id   AF-A0A485MFH1-F1
#
_cell.length_a   1.000
_cell.length_b   1.000
_cell.length_c   1.000
_cell.angle_alpha   90.00
_cell.angle_beta   90.00
_cell.angle_gamma   90.00
#
_symmetry.space_group_name_H-M   'P 1'
#
loop_
_entity.id
_entity.type
_entity.pdbx_description
1 polymer ?
#
loop_
_entity_poly.entity_id
_entity_poly.type
_entity_poly.pdbx_seq_one_letter_code
_entity_poly.pdbx_strand_id
1 'polypeptide(L)'
;MIQNVGNHLRRGFASVFSSRLSRKSASHTEKDDGAMAGGEGYRNPTEVQMSQLVLPCHTNQRGELSVGQLLKWIDTTACLSAERHAGCPCVTASMDDIYFEHTISVGQVVNIKAKVNRAFNSSMEVGIQVASEDLCSEKQWNVCKAFATFVAHRELSKVKLKQTTPQTEEEKTEHSVAAERRRMRLLYADTIKDLLANCVIQDDLESRDCSCMVPAERTRVESVELVLPPHANHQGNTFGGQIMAWMENVATIAASRLCRAHPTLKTIEMFHFRGPSQVGDRLVLKAIVNNAFKHSMEVGVCVEAYRQGAETQRRHINSAFMTFVVLDADDQPRTLPWIRPQPGDGERRYREASARKKIRLDRKYIVSCKQTEMPISVPWDPSNQVYLSYNNVSSLKMLVTKDNWVLSSEINQDLDETVKPTQL
;
A
#
# COMPACT_ATOMS: atom_id res chain seq x y z
N MET A 1 69.31 42.16 -13.49
CA MET A 1 70.28 41.06 -13.67
C MET A 1 69.53 39.82 -14.11
N ILE A 2 69.95 39.18 -15.22
CA ILE A 2 69.69 37.77 -15.63
C ILE A 2 68.19 37.36 -15.68
N GLN A 3 67.49 37.48 -16.81
CA GLN A 3 67.44 36.55 -17.99
C GLN A 3 66.81 35.17 -17.64
N ASN A 4 65.71 34.68 -18.22
CA ASN A 4 65.08 34.74 -19.56
C ASN A 4 65.63 33.71 -20.58
N VAL A 5 65.02 32.52 -20.63
CA VAL A 5 65.03 31.50 -21.72
C VAL A 5 63.72 30.69 -21.60
N GLY A 6 62.95 30.35 -22.64
CA GLY A 6 63.03 30.71 -24.06
C GLY A 6 61.75 30.29 -24.80
N ASN A 7 61.45 30.94 -25.93
CA ASN A 7 60.29 30.69 -26.79
C ASN A 7 60.67 29.86 -28.04
N HIS A 8 59.66 29.48 -28.85
CA HIS A 8 59.69 28.71 -30.14
C HIS A 8 59.38 27.21 -29.99
N LEU A 9 58.62 26.49 -30.83
CA LEU A 9 57.89 26.69 -32.12
C LEU A 9 56.48 26.03 -32.00
N ARG A 10 55.44 26.10 -32.88
CA ARG A 10 55.10 26.78 -34.16
C ARG A 10 53.55 26.74 -34.35
N ARG A 11 53.00 27.51 -35.31
CA ARG A 11 51.78 27.31 -36.20
C ARG A 11 50.64 26.36 -35.73
N GLY A 12 49.34 26.70 -35.86
CA GLY A 12 48.67 27.94 -36.32
C GLY A 12 47.25 27.70 -36.87
N PHE A 13 46.37 28.72 -36.79
CA PHE A 13 45.05 28.93 -37.46
C PHE A 13 43.97 27.83 -37.31
N ALA A 14 42.72 28.09 -36.87
CA ALA A 14 41.70 29.00 -37.42
C ALA A 14 41.27 28.62 -38.86
N SER A 15 40.00 28.58 -39.28
CA SER A 15 38.75 29.09 -38.70
C SER A 15 37.51 28.54 -39.44
N VAL A 16 36.30 28.76 -38.90
CA VAL A 16 35.02 29.00 -39.63
C VAL A 16 34.47 27.89 -40.55
N PHE A 17 33.19 27.50 -40.32
CA PHE A 17 32.13 27.77 -41.31
C PHE A 17 30.73 27.80 -40.67
N SER A 18 29.94 28.77 -41.11
CA SER A 18 28.51 28.92 -40.83
C SER A 18 27.73 28.72 -42.12
N SER A 19 26.61 28.00 -42.08
CA SER A 19 25.55 28.15 -43.07
C SER A 19 24.20 27.60 -42.57
N ARG A 20 23.13 28.39 -42.76
CA ARG A 20 21.74 27.92 -42.76
C ARG A 20 21.39 27.49 -44.19
N LEU A 21 20.55 26.46 -44.37
CA LEU A 21 19.19 26.61 -44.94
C LEU A 21 18.49 25.29 -45.35
N SER A 22 17.18 25.32 -45.17
CA SER A 22 16.13 24.63 -45.96
C SER A 22 15.80 23.15 -45.73
N ARG A 23 14.48 22.89 -45.85
CA ARG A 23 13.81 21.59 -45.79
C ARG A 23 13.91 20.85 -47.13
N LYS A 24 13.91 19.52 -47.09
CA LYS A 24 13.00 18.71 -47.93
C LYS A 24 12.80 17.32 -47.35
N SER A 25 11.60 16.79 -47.59
CA SER A 25 11.15 15.46 -47.20
C SER A 25 11.63 14.39 -48.18
N ALA A 26 12.07 13.24 -47.68
CA ALA A 26 12.08 11.99 -48.42
C ALA A 26 11.81 10.82 -47.45
N SER A 27 10.88 9.96 -47.82
CA SER A 27 10.58 8.70 -47.13
C SER A 27 11.53 7.61 -47.60
N HIS A 28 12.19 6.91 -46.67
CA HIS A 28 12.71 5.57 -46.96
C HIS A 28 12.40 4.62 -45.82
N THR A 29 11.83 3.47 -46.19
CA THR A 29 11.66 2.30 -45.35
C THR A 29 12.97 1.53 -45.32
N GLU A 30 13.60 1.44 -44.15
CA GLU A 30 14.68 0.49 -43.91
C GLU A 30 14.21 -0.56 -42.90
N LYS A 31 14.32 -1.82 -43.29
CA LYS A 31 14.25 -2.97 -42.39
C LYS A 31 15.60 -3.05 -41.69
N ASP A 32 15.60 -3.04 -40.37
CA ASP A 32 16.82 -3.18 -39.59
C ASP A 32 16.91 -4.61 -39.02
N ASP A 33 17.40 -5.54 -39.86
CA ASP A 33 17.87 -6.86 -39.41
C ASP A 33 19.32 -6.70 -38.92
N GLY A 34 19.48 -6.28 -37.66
CA GLY A 34 20.77 -5.95 -37.04
C GLY A 34 21.01 -6.72 -35.74
N ALA A 35 21.38 -8.00 -35.83
CA ALA A 35 21.74 -8.79 -34.65
C ALA A 35 23.14 -8.41 -34.11
N MET A 36 23.30 -8.55 -32.78
CA MET A 36 24.55 -8.46 -32.01
C MET A 36 25.17 -7.07 -31.76
N ALA A 37 24.72 -6.40 -30.70
CA ALA A 37 25.57 -5.54 -29.87
C ALA A 37 25.08 -5.52 -28.41
N GLY A 38 25.97 -5.88 -27.47
CA GLY A 38 25.78 -5.65 -26.02
C GLY A 38 24.95 -6.68 -25.26
N GLY A 39 25.58 -7.39 -24.33
CA GLY A 39 24.90 -8.15 -23.28
C GLY A 39 24.37 -7.25 -22.15
N GLU A 40 23.60 -6.22 -22.49
CA GLU A 40 22.85 -5.45 -21.50
C GLU A 40 21.59 -6.23 -21.12
N GLY A 41 21.49 -6.64 -19.85
CA GLY A 41 20.32 -7.37 -19.36
C GLY A 41 19.04 -6.55 -19.55
N TYR A 42 17.98 -7.20 -20.05
CA TYR A 42 16.68 -6.55 -20.28
C TYR A 42 16.24 -5.77 -19.04
N ARG A 43 16.12 -4.45 -19.19
CA ARG A 43 15.62 -3.56 -18.15
C ARG A 43 14.26 -3.02 -18.55
N ASN A 44 13.26 -3.19 -17.69
CA ASN A 44 11.94 -2.65 -17.94
C ASN A 44 12.02 -1.11 -18.05
N PRO A 45 11.55 -0.48 -19.16
CA PRO A 45 11.73 0.95 -19.39
C PRO A 45 10.99 1.82 -18.37
N THR A 46 9.99 1.27 -17.67
CA THR A 46 9.23 1.97 -16.62
C THR A 46 9.89 1.86 -15.24
N GLU A 47 10.94 1.05 -15.08
CA GLU A 47 11.58 0.82 -13.78
C GLU A 47 12.30 2.06 -13.27
N VAL A 48 11.92 2.52 -12.08
CA VAL A 48 12.59 3.57 -11.32
C VAL A 48 13.16 2.94 -10.05
N GLN A 49 14.43 3.21 -9.78
CA GLN A 49 15.07 2.87 -8.51
C GLN A 49 15.44 4.16 -7.78
N MET A 50 15.16 4.21 -6.48
CA MET A 50 15.60 5.25 -5.56
C MET A 50 16.33 4.60 -4.40
N SER A 51 17.52 5.12 -4.08
CA SER A 51 18.32 4.71 -2.93
C SER A 51 18.50 5.91 -2.00
N GLN A 52 18.21 5.76 -0.71
CA GLN A 52 18.27 6.84 0.28
C GLN A 52 18.92 6.36 1.58
N LEU A 53 19.92 7.10 2.07
CA LEU A 53 20.50 6.88 3.40
C LEU A 53 19.54 7.40 4.48
N VAL A 54 19.30 6.59 5.52
CA VAL A 54 18.48 7.02 6.66
C VAL A 54 19.30 7.90 7.59
N LEU A 55 19.12 9.21 7.44
CA LEU A 55 19.68 10.25 8.30
C LEU A 55 18.84 10.43 9.58
N PRO A 56 19.40 10.97 10.68
CA PRO A 56 18.65 11.24 11.92
C PRO A 56 17.42 12.14 11.74
N CYS A 57 17.41 13.04 10.75
CA CYS A 57 16.25 13.87 10.42
C CYS A 57 15.07 13.10 9.77
N HIS A 58 15.28 11.85 9.36
CA HIS A 58 14.25 10.97 8.82
C HIS A 58 13.65 10.05 9.90
N THR A 59 14.22 10.03 11.11
CA THR A 59 13.88 9.04 12.14
C THR A 59 13.06 9.57 13.30
N ASN A 60 12.34 8.66 13.95
CA ASN A 60 11.62 8.88 15.20
C ASN A 60 12.59 8.94 16.40
N GLN A 61 12.03 9.12 17.61
CA GLN A 61 12.79 9.21 18.85
C GLN A 61 13.59 7.94 19.24
N ARG A 62 13.32 6.79 18.61
CA ARG A 62 14.06 5.53 18.79
C ARG A 62 15.17 5.33 17.76
N GLY A 63 15.34 6.25 16.81
CA GLY A 63 16.28 6.09 15.69
C GLY A 63 15.77 5.16 14.58
N GLU A 64 14.46 4.90 14.52
CA GLU A 64 13.83 4.18 13.41
C GLU A 64 13.25 5.16 12.38
N LEU A 65 13.31 4.85 11.09
CA LEU A 65 12.71 5.63 10.01
C LEU A 65 11.21 5.89 10.26
N SER A 66 10.80 7.16 10.18
CA SER A 66 9.36 7.50 10.16
C SER A 66 8.71 6.83 8.97
N VAL A 67 7.65 6.07 9.21
CA VAL A 67 6.93 5.35 8.15
C VAL A 67 6.25 6.35 7.20
N GLY A 68 5.85 7.52 7.69
CA GLY A 68 5.39 8.63 6.88
C GLY A 68 6.44 9.12 5.87
N GLN A 69 7.70 9.25 6.29
CA GLN A 69 8.80 9.58 5.37
C GLN A 69 9.04 8.45 4.34
N LEU A 70 8.94 7.19 4.77
CA LEU A 70 9.02 6.05 3.84
C LEU A 70 7.88 6.07 2.80
N LEU A 71 6.64 6.32 3.23
CA LEU A 71 5.48 6.44 2.33
C LEU A 71 5.63 7.58 1.33
N LYS A 72 6.26 8.69 1.73
CA LYS A 72 6.60 9.80 0.82
C LYS A 72 7.59 9.37 -0.26
N TRP A 73 8.65 8.63 0.09
CA TRP A 73 9.60 8.10 -0.90
C TRP A 73 9.00 7.02 -1.81
N ILE A 74 8.15 6.13 -1.26
CA ILE A 74 7.37 5.12 -1.98
C ILE A 74 6.52 5.79 -3.07
N ASP A 75 5.68 6.76 -2.70
CA ASP A 75 4.81 7.47 -3.64
C ASP A 75 5.60 8.27 -4.68
N THR A 76 6.68 8.94 -4.28
CA THR A 76 7.54 9.70 -5.20
C THR A 76 8.16 8.79 -6.26
N THR A 77 8.72 7.64 -5.84
CA THR A 77 9.35 6.67 -6.75
C THR A 77 8.32 6.03 -7.69
N ALA A 78 7.13 5.71 -7.17
CA ALA A 78 6.05 5.14 -7.95
C ALA A 78 5.42 6.14 -8.93
N CYS A 79 5.28 7.41 -8.52
CA CYS A 79 4.81 8.49 -9.38
C CYS A 79 5.77 8.72 -10.56
N LEU A 80 7.09 8.76 -10.31
CA LEU A 80 8.10 8.88 -11.36
C LEU A 80 8.04 7.71 -12.36
N SER A 81 7.74 6.49 -11.91
CA SER A 81 7.54 5.32 -12.79
C SER A 81 6.28 5.49 -13.65
N ALA A 82 5.18 5.96 -13.05
CA ALA A 82 3.93 6.22 -13.75
C ALA A 82 4.06 7.37 -14.78
N GLU A 83 4.70 8.48 -14.42
CA GLU A 83 4.93 9.63 -15.30
C GLU A 83 5.85 9.26 -16.47
N ARG A 84 6.88 8.43 -16.24
CA ARG A 84 7.75 7.92 -17.31
C ARG A 84 6.98 7.08 -18.33
N HIS A 85 6.01 6.26 -17.90
CA HIS A 85 5.15 5.50 -18.80
C HIS A 85 4.08 6.36 -19.49
N ALA A 86 3.50 7.32 -18.77
CA ALA A 86 2.43 8.18 -19.26
C ALA A 86 2.90 9.30 -20.20
N GLY A 87 4.15 9.76 -20.07
CA GLY A 87 4.66 10.96 -20.74
C GLY A 87 3.94 12.25 -20.31
N CYS A 88 3.23 12.23 -19.19
CA CYS A 88 2.47 13.35 -18.64
C CYS A 88 2.25 13.17 -17.12
N PRO A 89 1.87 14.23 -16.39
CA PRO A 89 1.79 14.15 -14.93
C PRO A 89 0.75 13.16 -14.41
N CYS A 90 1.11 12.48 -13.32
CA CYS A 90 0.29 11.47 -12.68
C CYS A 90 -0.12 11.89 -11.26
N VAL A 91 -1.28 11.42 -10.82
CA VAL A 91 -1.77 11.58 -9.46
C VAL A 91 -2.10 10.21 -8.85
N THR A 92 -1.77 10.05 -7.57
CA THR A 92 -2.06 8.85 -6.78
C THR A 92 -3.57 8.74 -6.56
N ALA A 93 -4.20 7.67 -7.06
CA ALA A 93 -5.64 7.47 -6.96
C ALA A 93 -6.02 6.47 -5.85
N SER A 94 -5.21 5.44 -5.64
CA SER A 94 -5.36 4.51 -4.52
C SER A 94 -4.07 3.81 -4.15
N MET A 95 -4.02 3.31 -2.93
CA MET A 95 -2.93 2.48 -2.40
C MET A 95 -3.53 1.19 -1.88
N ASP A 96 -2.88 0.05 -2.17
CA ASP A 96 -3.28 -1.27 -1.66
C ASP A 96 -2.85 -1.48 -0.20
N ASP A 97 -3.24 -2.61 0.39
CA ASP A 97 -2.77 -3.01 1.72
C ASP A 97 -1.22 -3.06 1.74
N ILE A 98 -0.61 -2.31 2.66
CA ILE A 98 0.85 -2.31 2.89
C ILE A 98 1.12 -3.04 4.21
N TYR A 99 2.06 -3.98 4.18
CA TYR A 99 2.54 -4.72 5.36
C TYR A 99 4.02 -4.38 5.58
N PHE A 100 4.36 -3.91 6.77
CA PHE A 100 5.74 -3.59 7.16
C PHE A 100 6.31 -4.75 7.98
N GLU A 101 7.19 -5.52 7.35
CA GLU A 101 7.82 -6.70 7.94
C GLU A 101 8.93 -6.26 8.91
N HIS A 102 9.85 -5.41 8.42
CA HIS A 102 11.05 -4.95 9.13
C HIS A 102 11.01 -3.43 9.39
N THR A 103 11.55 -2.98 10.53
CA THR A 103 11.80 -1.55 10.82
C THR A 103 13.17 -1.13 10.30
N ILE A 104 13.34 0.11 9.85
CA ILE A 104 14.62 0.59 9.29
C ILE A 104 15.27 1.54 10.29
N SER A 105 16.56 1.40 10.56
CA SER A 105 17.30 2.21 11.54
C SER A 105 18.15 3.32 10.89
N VAL A 106 18.53 4.34 11.65
CA VAL A 106 19.56 5.33 11.24
C VAL A 106 20.80 4.62 10.70
N GLY A 107 21.35 5.12 9.59
CA GLY A 107 22.57 4.59 8.96
C GLY A 107 22.33 3.47 7.94
N GLN A 108 21.17 2.83 7.94
CA GLN A 108 20.78 1.89 6.87
C GLN A 108 20.42 2.64 5.58
N VAL A 109 20.52 1.96 4.43
CA VAL A 109 20.11 2.47 3.12
C VAL A 109 18.79 1.81 2.70
N VAL A 110 17.82 2.63 2.31
CA VAL A 110 16.54 2.19 1.77
C VAL A 110 16.62 2.13 0.26
N ASN A 111 16.35 0.97 -0.31
CA ASN A 111 16.29 0.72 -1.74
C ASN A 111 14.83 0.48 -2.16
N ILE A 112 14.27 1.45 -2.89
CA ILE A 112 12.91 1.40 -3.43
C ILE A 112 13.00 1.17 -4.94
N LYS A 113 12.37 0.10 -5.42
CA LYS A 113 12.16 -0.15 -6.86
C LYS A 113 10.69 -0.06 -7.18
N ALA A 114 10.33 0.66 -8.24
CA ALA A 114 8.97 0.79 -8.73
C ALA A 114 8.92 0.57 -10.25
N LYS A 115 7.94 -0.22 -10.73
CA LYS A 115 7.69 -0.47 -12.16
C LYS A 115 6.20 -0.52 -12.45
N VAL A 116 5.79 -0.18 -13.67
CA VAL A 116 4.39 -0.29 -14.09
C VAL A 116 4.08 -1.75 -14.45
N ASN A 117 3.32 -2.42 -13.59
CA ASN A 117 2.87 -3.81 -13.83
C ASN A 117 1.85 -3.88 -14.97
N ARG A 118 0.93 -2.90 -15.01
CA ARG A 118 -0.14 -2.86 -16.01
C ARG A 118 -0.71 -1.46 -16.22
N ALA A 119 -0.69 -1.01 -17.47
CA ALA A 119 -1.48 0.14 -17.91
C ALA A 119 -2.88 -0.29 -18.40
N PHE A 120 -3.91 0.44 -17.98
CA PHE A 120 -5.29 0.28 -18.41
C PHE A 120 -5.67 1.40 -19.39
N ASN A 121 -6.87 2.01 -19.25
CA ASN A 121 -7.30 3.11 -20.13
C ASN A 121 -6.66 4.45 -19.72
N SER A 122 -7.02 5.00 -18.56
CA SER A 122 -6.45 6.24 -18.00
C SER A 122 -5.75 6.05 -16.65
N SER A 123 -5.68 4.81 -16.17
CA SER A 123 -5.03 4.44 -14.91
C SER A 123 -4.02 3.32 -15.14
N MET A 124 -3.04 3.21 -14.25
CA MET A 124 -2.04 2.14 -14.26
C MET A 124 -1.76 1.65 -12.85
N GLU A 125 -1.40 0.37 -12.72
CA GLU A 125 -0.88 -0.20 -11.49
C GLU A 125 0.65 -0.17 -11.51
N VAL A 126 1.23 0.40 -10.46
CA VAL A 126 2.67 0.40 -10.19
C VAL A 126 2.96 -0.57 -9.06
N GLY A 127 3.80 -1.57 -9.32
CA GLY A 127 4.35 -2.46 -8.30
C GLY A 127 5.58 -1.83 -7.66
N ILE A 128 5.66 -1.90 -6.34
CA ILE A 128 6.71 -1.26 -5.54
C ILE A 128 7.30 -2.30 -4.58
N GLN A 129 8.63 -2.40 -4.56
CA GLN A 129 9.39 -3.21 -3.62
C GLN A 129 10.33 -2.31 -2.82
N VAL A 130 10.30 -2.44 -1.50
CA VAL A 130 11.21 -1.75 -0.58
C VAL A 130 12.08 -2.78 0.11
N ALA A 131 13.39 -2.62 -0.01
CA ALA A 131 14.40 -3.31 0.79
C ALA A 131 15.19 -2.31 1.64
N SER A 132 15.75 -2.80 2.74
CA SER A 132 16.75 -2.10 3.55
C SER A 132 18.06 -2.86 3.47
N GLU A 133 19.17 -2.16 3.42
CA GLU A 133 20.52 -2.75 3.53
C GLU A 133 21.34 -2.02 4.60
N ASP A 134 22.14 -2.78 5.34
CA ASP A 134 23.15 -2.26 6.25
C ASP A 134 24.53 -2.40 5.58
N LEU A 135 25.11 -1.27 5.20
CA LEU A 135 26.42 -1.22 4.53
C LEU A 135 27.59 -1.71 5.40
N CYS A 136 27.42 -1.75 6.73
CA CYS A 136 28.44 -2.22 7.66
C CYS A 136 28.43 -3.74 7.88
N SER A 137 27.27 -4.39 7.70
CA SER A 137 27.12 -5.84 7.89
C SER A 137 26.77 -6.63 6.63
N GLU A 138 26.63 -5.93 5.49
CA GLU A 138 26.21 -6.47 4.18
C GLU A 138 24.87 -7.22 4.20
N LYS A 139 24.08 -7.03 5.27
CA LYS A 139 22.76 -7.65 5.42
C LYS A 139 21.69 -6.85 4.71
N GLN A 140 20.80 -7.56 4.03
CA GLN A 140 19.63 -7.00 3.35
C GLN A 140 18.34 -7.62 3.88
N TRP A 141 17.32 -6.79 4.05
CA TRP A 141 15.98 -7.18 4.49
C TRP A 141 14.92 -6.68 3.50
N ASN A 142 13.91 -7.50 3.22
CA ASN A 142 12.69 -6.99 2.60
C ASN A 142 11.88 -6.24 3.67
N VAL A 143 11.42 -5.02 3.35
CA VAL A 143 10.72 -4.15 4.30
C VAL A 143 9.22 -4.20 4.03
N CYS A 144 8.83 -3.97 2.77
CA CYS A 144 7.46 -4.12 2.32
C CYS A 144 7.39 -4.30 0.79
N LYS A 145 6.31 -4.93 0.33
CA LYS A 145 5.83 -4.86 -1.05
C LYS A 145 4.52 -4.10 -1.05
N ALA A 146 4.31 -3.28 -2.07
CA ALA A 146 3.13 -2.42 -2.16
C ALA A 146 2.68 -2.24 -3.62
N PHE A 147 1.40 -1.93 -3.82
CA PHE A 147 0.85 -1.64 -5.14
C PHE A 147 0.08 -0.33 -5.08
N ALA A 148 0.36 0.55 -6.03
CA ALA A 148 -0.28 1.86 -6.15
C ALA A 148 -1.03 1.96 -7.47
N THR A 149 -2.20 2.59 -7.47
CA THR A 149 -2.90 2.96 -8.71
C THR A 149 -2.72 4.44 -8.98
N PHE A 150 -2.07 4.77 -10.10
CA PHE A 150 -1.91 6.13 -10.59
C PHE A 150 -2.89 6.41 -11.73
N VAL A 151 -3.33 7.66 -11.85
CA VAL A 151 -4.14 8.18 -12.95
C VAL A 151 -3.38 9.29 -13.64
N ALA A 152 -3.25 9.19 -14.97
CA ALA A 152 -2.63 10.22 -15.79
C ALA A 152 -3.64 11.36 -16.05
N HIS A 153 -3.21 12.61 -15.84
CA HIS A 153 -4.06 13.78 -16.01
C HIS A 153 -3.36 14.84 -16.87
N ARG A 154 -4.05 15.28 -17.93
CA ARG A 154 -3.58 16.36 -18.79
C ARG A 154 -4.66 17.41 -18.97
N GLU A 155 -4.51 18.51 -18.22
CA GLU A 155 -5.19 19.79 -18.44
C GLU A 155 -6.68 19.63 -18.84
N LEU A 156 -7.46 18.96 -17.98
CA LEU A 156 -8.91 18.68 -18.11
C LEU A 156 -9.32 17.42 -18.90
N SER A 157 -8.42 16.73 -19.60
CA SER A 157 -8.74 15.51 -20.38
C SER A 157 -8.18 14.22 -19.77
N LYS A 158 -8.93 13.11 -19.90
CA LYS A 158 -8.44 11.77 -19.55
C LYS A 158 -7.48 11.29 -20.64
N VAL A 159 -6.21 11.11 -20.30
CA VAL A 159 -5.21 10.57 -21.22
C VAL A 159 -5.44 9.07 -21.43
N LYS A 160 -5.40 8.61 -22.68
CA LYS A 160 -5.40 7.18 -23.01
C LYS A 160 -3.96 6.66 -23.02
N LEU A 161 -3.65 5.77 -22.10
CA LEU A 161 -2.32 5.21 -21.90
C LEU A 161 -1.99 4.15 -22.97
N LYS A 162 -0.71 4.01 -23.27
CA LYS A 162 -0.19 2.85 -24.01
C LYS A 162 -0.26 1.62 -23.10
N GLN A 163 -0.72 0.49 -23.62
CA GLN A 163 -0.71 -0.77 -22.88
C GLN A 163 0.72 -1.27 -22.72
N THR A 164 1.03 -1.80 -21.55
CA THR A 164 2.32 -2.43 -21.22
C THR A 164 2.38 -3.83 -21.83
N THR A 165 3.39 -4.12 -22.65
CA THR A 165 3.68 -5.45 -23.18
C THR A 165 4.72 -6.15 -22.29
N PRO A 166 4.33 -7.09 -21.40
CA PRO A 166 5.28 -7.80 -20.57
C PRO A 166 6.15 -8.73 -21.42
N GLN A 167 7.47 -8.74 -21.17
CA GLN A 167 8.41 -9.58 -21.92
C GLN A 167 8.77 -10.85 -21.14
N THR A 168 9.13 -10.71 -19.86
CA THR A 168 9.51 -11.85 -19.01
C THR A 168 8.29 -12.61 -18.47
N GLU A 169 8.47 -13.86 -18.05
CA GLU A 169 7.40 -14.62 -17.39
C GLU A 169 6.94 -13.95 -16.08
N GLU A 170 7.86 -13.38 -15.32
CA GLU A 170 7.54 -12.58 -14.13
C GLU A 170 6.60 -11.42 -14.48
N GLU A 171 6.94 -10.61 -15.49
CA GLU A 171 6.08 -9.50 -15.92
C GLU A 171 4.72 -9.98 -16.46
N LYS A 172 4.65 -11.14 -17.13
CA LYS A 172 3.38 -11.72 -17.60
C LYS A 172 2.49 -12.11 -16.42
N THR A 173 3.06 -12.70 -15.36
CA THR A 173 2.31 -13.03 -14.13
C THR A 173 1.90 -11.78 -13.35
N GLU A 174 2.78 -10.78 -13.21
CA GLU A 174 2.43 -9.50 -12.57
C GLU A 174 1.31 -8.78 -13.31
N HIS A 175 1.34 -8.78 -14.65
CA HIS A 175 0.34 -8.19 -15.51
C HIS A 175 -1.02 -8.91 -15.43
N SER A 176 -1.04 -10.24 -15.28
CA SER A 176 -2.30 -10.97 -15.08
C SER A 176 -2.87 -10.71 -13.68
N VAL A 177 -2.06 -10.82 -12.63
CA VAL A 177 -2.49 -10.58 -11.23
C VAL A 177 -2.92 -9.11 -11.02
N ALA A 178 -2.37 -8.15 -11.77
CA ALA A 178 -2.80 -6.75 -11.74
C ALA A 178 -4.28 -6.54 -12.14
N ALA A 179 -4.84 -7.41 -13.00
CA ALA A 179 -6.28 -7.37 -13.31
C ALA A 179 -7.13 -7.85 -12.13
N GLU A 180 -6.73 -8.94 -11.47
CA GLU A 180 -7.45 -9.45 -10.30
C GLU A 180 -7.33 -8.50 -9.10
N ARG A 181 -6.16 -7.90 -8.84
CA ARG A 181 -6.02 -6.81 -7.87
C ARG A 181 -6.96 -5.65 -8.18
N ARG A 182 -7.05 -5.21 -9.45
CA ARG A 182 -8.00 -4.17 -9.87
C ARG A 182 -9.46 -4.58 -9.61
N ARG A 183 -9.82 -5.84 -9.85
CA ARG A 183 -11.16 -6.37 -9.55
C ARG A 183 -11.46 -6.32 -8.06
N MET A 184 -10.52 -6.75 -7.21
CA MET A 184 -10.64 -6.69 -5.75
C MET A 184 -10.78 -5.26 -5.23
N ARG A 185 -10.02 -4.29 -5.78
CA ARG A 185 -10.15 -2.86 -5.43
C ARG A 185 -11.57 -2.34 -5.62
N LEU A 186 -12.19 -2.67 -6.76
CA LEU A 186 -13.54 -2.22 -7.10
C LEU A 186 -14.60 -2.88 -6.22
N LEU A 187 -14.47 -4.17 -5.92
CA LEU A 187 -15.42 -4.93 -5.11
C LEU A 187 -15.27 -4.70 -3.59
N TYR A 188 -14.18 -4.10 -3.11
CA TYR A 188 -13.91 -3.97 -1.68
C TYR A 188 -14.94 -3.14 -0.92
N ALA A 189 -15.46 -2.06 -1.55
CA ALA A 189 -16.49 -1.22 -0.94
C ALA A 189 -17.78 -2.02 -0.66
N ASP A 190 -18.19 -2.85 -1.62
CA ASP A 190 -19.33 -3.74 -1.49
C ASP A 190 -19.03 -4.87 -0.50
N THR A 191 -17.84 -5.47 -0.57
CA THR A 191 -17.39 -6.54 0.36
C THR A 191 -17.44 -6.09 1.83
N ILE A 192 -16.98 -4.87 2.14
CA ILE A 192 -17.10 -4.31 3.49
C ILE A 192 -18.57 -4.14 3.85
N LYS A 193 -19.39 -3.56 2.95
CA LYS A 193 -20.80 -3.29 3.21
C LYS A 193 -21.58 -4.58 3.50
N ASP A 194 -21.32 -5.65 2.75
CA ASP A 194 -21.92 -6.97 2.92
C ASP A 194 -21.46 -7.64 4.22
N LEU A 195 -20.18 -7.51 4.58
CA LEU A 195 -19.68 -8.01 5.85
C LEU A 195 -20.30 -7.26 7.04
N LEU A 196 -20.49 -5.95 6.94
CA LEU A 196 -21.17 -5.16 7.98
C LEU A 196 -22.66 -5.50 8.11
N ALA A 197 -23.32 -5.87 6.99
CA ALA A 197 -24.72 -6.31 7.01
C ALA A 197 -24.89 -7.71 7.62
N ASN A 198 -23.94 -8.62 7.37
CA ASN A 198 -24.01 -10.03 7.80
C ASN A 198 -23.31 -10.31 9.14
N CYS A 199 -22.52 -9.37 9.67
CA CYS A 199 -21.83 -9.52 10.95
C CYS A 199 -22.76 -9.34 12.14
N VAL A 200 -23.39 -10.44 12.57
CA VAL A 200 -23.73 -10.63 13.99
C VAL A 200 -22.42 -10.83 14.75
N ILE A 201 -21.74 -9.72 15.08
CA ILE A 201 -20.69 -9.75 16.10
C ILE A 201 -21.44 -9.86 17.43
N GLN A 202 -21.38 -11.04 18.07
CA GLN A 202 -21.83 -11.18 19.45
C GLN A 202 -21.16 -10.08 20.29
N ASP A 203 -21.95 -9.39 21.11
CA ASP A 203 -21.48 -8.28 21.95
C ASP A 203 -20.61 -8.81 23.10
N ASP A 204 -19.37 -9.15 22.76
CA ASP A 204 -18.21 -9.41 23.63
C ASP A 204 -17.94 -8.26 24.63
N LEU A 205 -18.69 -7.15 24.53
CA LEU A 205 -18.73 -6.04 25.47
C LEU A 205 -19.34 -6.44 26.83
N GLU A 206 -20.29 -7.39 26.87
CA GLU A 206 -20.96 -7.77 28.13
C GLU A 206 -20.09 -8.65 29.05
N SER A 207 -19.10 -9.36 28.50
CA SER A 207 -18.20 -10.25 29.26
C SER A 207 -16.95 -9.55 29.82
N ARG A 208 -16.73 -8.25 29.55
CA ARG A 208 -15.44 -7.58 29.79
C ARG A 208 -15.51 -6.55 30.91
N ASP A 209 -14.56 -6.62 31.84
CA ASP A 209 -14.41 -5.68 32.96
C ASP A 209 -14.32 -4.22 32.49
N CYS A 210 -15.45 -3.52 32.59
CA CYS A 210 -15.59 -2.15 32.12
C CYS A 210 -14.72 -1.14 32.89
N SER A 211 -14.17 -1.50 34.04
CA SER A 211 -13.32 -0.66 34.91
C SER A 211 -11.99 -0.27 34.26
N CYS A 212 -11.44 -1.11 33.38
CA CYS A 212 -10.11 -0.92 32.77
C CYS A 212 -10.13 -0.36 31.34
N MET A 213 -11.31 0.02 30.81
CA MET A 213 -11.45 0.48 29.42
C MET A 213 -11.15 1.99 29.28
N VAL A 214 -10.39 2.35 28.24
CA VAL A 214 -10.07 3.76 27.92
C VAL A 214 -11.12 4.31 26.94
N PRO A 215 -11.77 5.47 27.21
CA PRO A 215 -12.67 6.11 26.26
C PRO A 215 -11.95 6.53 24.97
N ALA A 216 -12.51 6.17 23.81
CA ALA A 216 -11.92 6.49 22.50
C ALA A 216 -11.61 7.99 22.31
N GLU A 217 -12.42 8.88 22.90
CA GLU A 217 -12.24 10.34 22.86
C GLU A 217 -10.85 10.81 23.29
N ARG A 218 -10.26 10.16 24.31
CA ARG A 218 -8.93 10.52 24.83
C ARG A 218 -7.83 10.34 23.79
N THR A 219 -8.08 9.52 22.78
CA THR A 219 -7.15 9.26 21.68
C THR A 219 -7.34 10.18 20.48
N ARG A 220 -8.42 11.00 20.43
CA ARG A 220 -8.71 11.87 19.28
C ARG A 220 -7.63 12.93 19.09
N VAL A 221 -7.03 12.94 17.90
CA VAL A 221 -6.08 13.97 17.44
C VAL A 221 -6.69 14.71 16.26
N GLU A 222 -6.47 16.02 16.20
CA GLU A 222 -6.79 16.86 15.05
C GLU A 222 -5.56 17.72 14.77
N SER A 223 -5.02 17.65 13.55
CA SER A 223 -3.96 18.55 13.05
C SER A 223 -4.46 19.29 11.81
N VAL A 224 -3.90 20.46 11.53
CA VAL A 224 -4.19 21.24 10.33
C VAL A 224 -2.89 21.61 9.63
N GLU A 225 -2.66 21.02 8.46
CA GLU A 225 -1.46 21.22 7.65
C GLU A 225 -1.77 22.11 6.45
N LEU A 226 -0.90 23.09 6.18
CA LEU A 226 -1.00 23.94 4.99
C LEU A 226 -0.24 23.29 3.82
N VAL A 227 -0.90 23.13 2.68
CA VAL A 227 -0.22 22.66 1.45
C VAL A 227 0.62 23.80 0.89
N LEU A 228 1.94 23.65 0.99
CA LEU A 228 2.95 24.57 0.46
C LEU A 228 3.47 24.06 -0.90
N PRO A 229 4.16 24.89 -1.71
CA PRO A 229 4.76 24.45 -2.97
C PRO A 229 5.58 23.14 -2.92
N PRO A 230 6.47 22.87 -1.94
CA PRO A 230 7.21 21.59 -1.88
C PRO A 230 6.33 20.36 -1.54
N HIS A 231 5.05 20.55 -1.21
CA HIS A 231 4.11 19.46 -0.93
C HIS A 231 3.34 19.00 -2.18
N ALA A 232 3.56 19.68 -3.32
CA ALA A 232 2.83 19.48 -4.57
C ALA A 232 3.76 19.30 -5.77
N ASN A 233 3.22 18.71 -6.84
CA ASN A 233 3.90 18.62 -8.12
C ASN A 233 3.90 19.98 -8.84
N HIS A 234 4.57 20.05 -9.99
CA HIS A 234 4.70 21.27 -10.80
C HIS A 234 3.36 21.81 -11.36
N GLN A 235 2.27 21.05 -11.28
CA GLN A 235 0.90 21.50 -11.61
C GLN A 235 0.14 22.02 -10.37
N GLY A 236 0.76 22.04 -9.19
CA GLY A 236 0.15 22.47 -7.94
C GLY A 236 -0.75 21.42 -7.28
N ASN A 237 -0.77 20.16 -7.75
CA ASN A 237 -1.50 19.06 -7.11
C ASN A 237 -0.65 18.44 -6.00
N THR A 238 -1.22 18.24 -4.81
CA THR A 238 -0.53 17.68 -3.63
C THR A 238 -0.10 16.23 -3.88
N PHE A 239 1.14 15.87 -3.53
CA PHE A 239 1.60 14.49 -3.63
C PHE A 239 0.86 13.57 -2.63
N GLY A 240 0.42 12.40 -3.08
CA GLY A 240 -0.26 11.42 -2.23
C GLY A 240 0.60 10.98 -1.05
N GLY A 241 1.91 10.84 -1.27
CA GLY A 241 2.92 10.50 -0.27
C GLY A 241 3.06 11.55 0.83
N GLN A 242 2.88 12.84 0.53
CA GLN A 242 2.92 13.88 1.54
C GLN A 242 1.67 13.85 2.44
N ILE A 243 0.50 13.54 1.85
CA ILE A 243 -0.72 13.31 2.62
C ILE A 243 -0.59 12.05 3.49
N MET A 244 -0.03 10.96 2.95
CA MET A 244 0.28 9.74 3.70
C MET A 244 1.23 10.00 4.88
N ALA A 245 2.26 10.84 4.70
CA ALA A 245 3.18 11.20 5.77
C ALA A 245 2.48 11.93 6.93
N TRP A 246 1.62 12.91 6.62
CA TRP A 246 0.84 13.60 7.64
C TRP A 246 -0.18 12.68 8.33
N MET A 247 -0.84 11.78 7.59
CA MET A 247 -1.75 10.80 8.18
C MET A 247 -1.05 9.89 9.18
N GLU A 248 0.15 9.37 8.84
CA GLU A 248 0.94 8.53 9.74
C GLU A 248 1.30 9.26 11.02
N ASN A 249 1.83 10.49 10.93
CA ASN A 249 2.17 11.31 12.09
C ASN A 249 0.97 11.48 13.06
N VAL A 250 -0.20 11.84 12.52
CA VAL A 250 -1.41 12.09 13.34
C VAL A 250 -1.96 10.77 13.90
N ALA A 251 -1.88 9.67 13.16
CA ALA A 251 -2.26 8.34 13.63
C ALA A 251 -1.34 7.82 14.76
N THR A 252 -0.03 8.01 14.62
CA THR A 252 0.99 7.64 15.61
C THR A 252 0.81 8.41 16.91
N ILE A 253 0.42 9.69 16.86
CA ILE A 253 0.04 10.44 18.06
C ILE A 253 -1.22 9.85 18.72
N ALA A 254 -2.24 9.49 17.94
CA ALA A 254 -3.48 8.89 18.46
C ALA A 254 -3.23 7.53 19.14
N ALA A 255 -2.42 6.68 18.51
CA ALA A 255 -1.97 5.41 19.07
C ALA A 255 -1.13 5.60 20.34
N SER A 256 -0.18 6.55 20.34
CA SER A 256 0.67 6.87 21.49
C SER A 256 -0.15 7.32 22.72
N ARG A 257 -1.25 8.04 22.51
CA ARG A 257 -2.18 8.44 23.59
C ARG A 257 -2.90 7.27 24.26
N LEU A 258 -3.10 6.16 23.54
CA LEU A 258 -3.68 4.94 24.11
C LEU A 258 -2.64 4.15 24.92
N CYS A 259 -1.50 3.82 24.30
CA CYS A 259 -0.52 2.89 24.88
C CYS A 259 0.50 3.53 25.82
N ARG A 260 0.67 4.87 25.78
CA ARG A 260 1.71 5.63 26.51
C ARG A 260 3.13 5.09 26.24
N ALA A 261 3.36 4.66 25.01
CA ALA A 261 4.62 4.13 24.50
C ALA A 261 4.75 4.53 23.01
N HIS A 262 5.87 4.20 22.38
CA HIS A 262 6.07 4.42 20.94
C HIS A 262 5.46 3.27 20.12
N PRO A 263 4.35 3.49 19.39
CA PRO A 263 3.72 2.46 18.58
C PRO A 263 4.45 2.31 17.24
N THR A 264 4.60 1.08 16.77
CA THR A 264 5.17 0.76 15.46
C THR A 264 4.03 0.45 14.49
N LEU A 265 3.97 1.17 13.36
CA LEU A 265 3.01 0.89 12.30
C LEU A 265 3.34 -0.44 11.63
N LYS A 266 2.38 -1.39 11.61
CA LYS A 266 2.56 -2.71 11.01
C LYS A 266 1.79 -2.90 9.71
N THR A 267 0.57 -2.35 9.60
CA THR A 267 -0.17 -2.38 8.33
C THR A 267 -0.93 -1.10 8.05
N ILE A 268 -1.06 -0.75 6.78
CA ILE A 268 -1.99 0.26 6.27
C ILE A 268 -2.97 -0.49 5.37
N GLU A 269 -4.27 -0.31 5.58
CA GLU A 269 -5.29 -0.94 4.74
C GLU A 269 -5.54 -0.15 3.46
N MET A 270 -5.98 -0.83 2.40
CA MET A 270 -6.27 -0.24 1.10
C MET A 270 -7.22 0.95 1.21
N PHE A 271 -6.86 2.07 0.56
CA PHE A 271 -7.68 3.27 0.54
C PHE A 271 -7.62 4.02 -0.81
N HIS A 272 -8.60 4.89 -1.03
CA HIS A 272 -8.75 5.69 -2.24
C HIS A 272 -8.70 7.19 -1.94
N PHE A 273 -8.01 7.95 -2.80
CA PHE A 273 -8.13 9.40 -2.86
C PHE A 273 -9.38 9.75 -3.66
N ARG A 274 -10.35 10.40 -3.01
CA ARG A 274 -11.67 10.75 -3.53
C ARG A 274 -11.71 12.11 -4.23
N GLY A 275 -10.78 13.01 -3.90
CA GLY A 275 -10.72 14.35 -4.47
C GLY A 275 -9.29 14.90 -4.50
N PRO A 276 -8.99 15.85 -5.41
CA PRO A 276 -7.69 16.49 -5.49
C PRO A 276 -7.50 17.51 -4.36
N SER A 277 -6.26 17.64 -3.91
CA SER A 277 -5.77 18.70 -3.02
C SER A 277 -4.75 19.55 -3.77
N GLN A 278 -4.76 20.87 -3.56
CA GLN A 278 -3.87 21.81 -4.24
C GLN A 278 -3.06 22.67 -3.27
N VAL A 279 -1.98 23.29 -3.76
CA VAL A 279 -1.23 24.32 -3.00
C VAL A 279 -2.18 25.42 -2.52
N GLY A 280 -2.04 25.81 -1.24
CA GLY A 280 -2.92 26.76 -0.56
C GLY A 280 -4.16 26.13 0.09
N ASP A 281 -4.46 24.85 -0.15
CA ASP A 281 -5.47 24.13 0.62
C ASP A 281 -4.94 23.85 2.05
N ARG A 282 -5.87 23.83 3.01
CA ARG A 282 -5.63 23.42 4.40
C ARG A 282 -6.21 22.04 4.60
N LEU A 283 -5.36 21.09 4.98
CA LEU A 283 -5.76 19.71 5.26
C LEU A 283 -5.99 19.55 6.76
N VAL A 284 -7.23 19.27 7.14
CA VAL A 284 -7.61 18.86 8.50
C VAL A 284 -7.48 17.34 8.57
N LEU A 285 -6.54 16.86 9.38
CA LEU A 285 -6.34 15.44 9.63
C LEU A 285 -6.94 15.10 11.00
N LYS A 286 -7.99 14.27 11.01
CA LYS A 286 -8.66 13.79 12.22
C LYS A 286 -8.33 12.32 12.42
N ALA A 287 -7.64 11.97 13.49
CA ALA A 287 -7.36 10.59 13.85
C ALA A 287 -8.02 10.21 15.18
N ILE A 288 -8.42 8.94 15.30
CA ILE A 288 -8.94 8.35 16.53
C ILE A 288 -8.68 6.84 16.48
N VAL A 289 -8.41 6.22 17.63
CA VAL A 289 -8.33 4.75 17.67
C VAL A 289 -9.76 4.18 17.65
N ASN A 290 -10.06 3.38 16.62
CA ASN A 290 -11.39 2.80 16.41
C ASN A 290 -11.62 1.58 17.30
N ASN A 291 -10.60 0.72 17.43
CA ASN A 291 -10.65 -0.49 18.25
C ASN A 291 -9.23 -0.87 18.70
N ALA A 292 -9.13 -1.48 19.88
CA ALA A 292 -7.92 -2.06 20.43
C ALA A 292 -8.13 -3.56 20.67
N PHE A 293 -7.27 -4.36 20.07
CA PHE A 293 -7.16 -5.80 20.27
C PHE A 293 -6.02 -6.10 21.25
N LYS A 294 -5.93 -7.34 21.73
CA LYS A 294 -4.93 -7.79 22.73
C LYS A 294 -3.51 -7.23 22.49
N HIS A 295 -3.00 -7.31 21.25
CA HIS A 295 -1.61 -6.93 20.90
C HIS A 295 -1.51 -5.88 19.79
N SER A 296 -2.62 -5.34 19.31
CA SER A 296 -2.64 -4.37 18.20
C SER A 296 -3.84 -3.45 18.27
N MET A 297 -3.75 -2.25 17.70
CA MET A 297 -4.83 -1.28 17.66
C MET A 297 -5.04 -0.75 16.24
N GLU A 298 -6.28 -0.47 15.87
CA GLU A 298 -6.62 0.16 14.60
C GLU A 298 -6.92 1.65 14.81
N VAL A 299 -6.18 2.50 14.11
CA VAL A 299 -6.40 3.95 14.06
C VAL A 299 -7.05 4.31 12.73
N GLY A 300 -8.21 4.97 12.80
CA GLY A 300 -8.83 5.60 11.63
C GLY A 300 -8.34 7.03 11.48
N VAL A 301 -7.94 7.41 10.27
CA VAL A 301 -7.61 8.80 9.91
C VAL A 301 -8.54 9.26 8.79
N CYS A 302 -9.13 10.45 8.95
CA CYS A 302 -9.90 11.14 7.93
C CYS A 302 -9.19 12.45 7.55
N VAL A 303 -9.06 12.72 6.24
CA VAL A 303 -8.46 13.94 5.70
C VAL A 303 -9.52 14.77 4.97
N GLU A 304 -9.75 15.98 5.47
CA GLU A 304 -10.65 16.99 4.89
C GLU A 304 -9.82 18.17 4.35
N ALA A 305 -10.08 18.62 3.12
CA ALA A 305 -9.46 19.82 2.55
C ALA A 305 -10.45 20.99 2.48
N TYR A 306 -10.01 22.17 2.90
CA TYR A 306 -10.73 23.43 2.65
C TYR A 306 -9.76 24.53 2.20
N ARG A 307 -10.29 25.59 1.59
CA ARG A 307 -9.52 26.76 1.16
C ARG A 307 -9.91 27.97 2.01
N GLN A 308 -9.00 28.93 2.16
CA GLN A 308 -9.26 30.17 2.91
C GLN A 308 -10.50 30.88 2.34
N GLY A 309 -11.45 31.24 3.22
CA GLY A 309 -12.76 31.80 2.83
C GLY A 309 -13.87 30.77 2.55
N ALA A 310 -13.57 29.47 2.50
CA ALA A 310 -14.53 28.40 2.21
C ALA A 310 -14.50 27.26 3.27
N GLU A 311 -14.32 27.60 4.55
CA GLU A 311 -14.18 26.63 5.65
C GLU A 311 -15.41 25.75 5.86
N THR A 312 -16.59 26.22 5.49
CA THR A 312 -17.85 25.47 5.51
C THR A 312 -17.95 24.38 4.43
N GLN A 313 -17.15 24.48 3.35
CA GLN A 313 -17.13 23.49 2.26
C GLN A 313 -15.90 22.59 2.35
N ARG A 314 -15.91 21.68 3.34
CA ARG A 314 -14.86 20.69 3.53
C ARG A 314 -14.99 19.54 2.52
N ARG A 315 -13.98 19.36 1.68
CA ARG A 315 -13.89 18.25 0.71
C ARG A 315 -13.22 17.05 1.37
N HIS A 316 -13.88 15.90 1.44
CA HIS A 316 -13.25 14.68 1.93
C HIS A 316 -12.24 14.16 0.90
N ILE A 317 -10.95 14.17 1.25
CA ILE A 317 -9.85 13.75 0.39
C ILE A 317 -9.69 12.23 0.45
N ASN A 318 -9.47 11.68 1.63
CA ASN A 318 -9.41 10.24 1.85
C ASN A 318 -9.66 9.89 3.33
N SER A 319 -10.00 8.63 3.57
CA SER A 319 -9.92 8.01 4.89
C SER A 319 -9.02 6.78 4.80
N ALA A 320 -8.19 6.53 5.80
CA ALA A 320 -7.29 5.39 5.87
C ALA A 320 -7.38 4.71 7.24
N PHE A 321 -7.11 3.40 7.28
CA PHE A 321 -7.07 2.61 8.52
C PHE A 321 -5.67 2.03 8.69
N MET A 322 -5.10 2.23 9.88
CA MET A 322 -3.70 1.91 10.19
C MET A 322 -3.64 1.00 11.42
N THR A 323 -3.03 -0.17 11.31
CA THR A 323 -2.84 -1.10 12.44
C THR A 323 -1.46 -0.91 13.05
N PHE A 324 -1.44 -0.51 14.32
CA PHE A 324 -0.23 -0.35 15.13
C PHE A 324 -0.06 -1.51 16.10
N VAL A 325 1.20 -1.84 16.40
CA VAL A 325 1.63 -2.76 17.46
C VAL A 325 2.60 -2.01 18.36
N VAL A 326 2.60 -2.32 19.67
CA VAL A 326 3.61 -1.82 20.59
C VAL A 326 4.54 -2.98 20.92
N LEU A 327 5.82 -2.81 20.62
CA LEU A 327 6.87 -3.75 21.00
C LEU A 327 7.49 -3.30 22.34
N ASP A 328 7.88 -4.25 23.17
CA ASP A 328 8.70 -4.01 24.36
C ASP A 328 10.21 -4.06 24.02
N ALA A 329 11.07 -4.13 25.04
CA ALA A 329 12.53 -4.12 24.85
C ALA A 329 13.07 -5.44 24.28
N ASP A 330 12.29 -6.53 24.32
CA ASP A 330 12.65 -7.86 23.83
C ASP A 330 11.94 -8.18 22.48
N ASP A 331 11.53 -7.12 21.77
CA ASP A 331 10.73 -7.13 20.54
C ASP A 331 9.39 -7.90 20.66
N GLN A 332 8.88 -8.12 21.87
CA GLN A 332 7.62 -8.83 22.08
C GLN A 332 6.40 -7.89 22.04
N PRO A 333 5.25 -8.35 21.52
CA PRO A 333 4.08 -7.50 21.36
C PRO A 333 3.36 -7.29 22.70
N ARG A 334 3.48 -6.08 23.26
CA ARG A 334 2.88 -5.69 24.53
C ARG A 334 1.34 -5.75 24.49
N THR A 335 0.72 -6.21 25.58
CA THR A 335 -0.74 -6.18 25.75
C THR A 335 -1.26 -4.74 25.85
N LEU A 336 -2.29 -4.40 25.07
CA LEU A 336 -2.87 -3.05 24.99
C LEU A 336 -4.13 -2.91 25.87
N PRO A 337 -4.44 -1.70 26.37
CA PRO A 337 -5.70 -1.43 27.05
C PRO A 337 -6.88 -1.43 26.06
N TRP A 338 -8.01 -1.99 26.49
CA TRP A 338 -9.25 -2.02 25.71
C TRP A 338 -9.85 -0.63 25.53
N ILE A 339 -10.47 -0.39 24.38
CA ILE A 339 -11.18 0.86 24.08
C ILE A 339 -12.66 0.72 24.35
N ARG A 340 -13.23 1.69 25.08
CA ARG A 340 -14.68 1.87 25.14
C ARG A 340 -15.13 2.73 23.96
N PRO A 341 -15.98 2.22 23.05
CA PRO A 341 -16.54 3.03 21.97
C PRO A 341 -17.44 4.14 22.51
N GLN A 342 -17.54 5.25 21.76
CA GLN A 342 -18.57 6.26 21.98
C GLN A 342 -19.92 5.76 21.45
N PRO A 343 -21.06 6.11 22.08
CA PRO A 343 -22.38 5.79 21.56
C PRO A 343 -22.58 6.23 20.10
N GLY A 344 -23.26 5.40 19.31
CA GLY A 344 -23.55 5.67 17.91
C GLY A 344 -22.33 5.56 16.99
N ASP A 345 -21.72 6.68 16.64
CA ASP A 345 -20.68 6.75 15.61
C ASP A 345 -19.38 6.02 16.04
N GLY A 346 -19.12 5.92 17.34
CA GLY A 346 -17.99 5.15 17.89
C GLY A 346 -18.20 3.64 17.85
N GLU A 347 -19.40 3.16 18.21
CA GLU A 347 -19.79 1.74 18.07
C GLU A 347 -19.68 1.28 16.63
N ARG A 348 -20.15 2.10 15.68
CA ARG A 348 -20.02 1.81 14.26
C ARG A 348 -18.55 1.60 13.88
N ARG A 349 -17.66 2.54 14.23
CA ARG A 349 -16.21 2.43 13.95
C ARG A 349 -15.58 1.19 14.60
N TYR A 350 -16.01 0.84 15.82
CA TYR A 350 -15.55 -0.34 16.55
C TYR A 350 -15.95 -1.65 15.86
N ARG A 351 -17.22 -1.78 15.44
CA ARG A 351 -17.73 -2.92 14.65
C ARG A 351 -17.01 -3.02 13.29
N GLU A 352 -16.85 -1.89 12.60
CA GLU A 352 -16.13 -1.85 11.33
C GLU A 352 -14.65 -2.27 11.46
N ALA A 353 -13.97 -1.89 12.55
CA ALA A 353 -12.58 -2.29 12.79
C ALA A 353 -12.43 -3.79 13.04
N SER A 354 -13.41 -4.41 13.70
CA SER A 354 -13.47 -5.87 13.85
C SER A 354 -13.69 -6.56 12.49
N ALA A 355 -14.57 -6.02 11.64
CA ALA A 355 -14.78 -6.53 10.28
C ALA A 355 -13.53 -6.38 9.39
N ARG A 356 -12.86 -5.21 9.42
CA ARG A 356 -11.58 -4.96 8.73
C ARG A 356 -10.49 -5.94 9.15
N LYS A 357 -10.33 -6.17 10.47
CA LYS A 357 -9.42 -7.19 11.00
C LYS A 357 -9.75 -8.60 10.47
N LYS A 358 -11.03 -8.98 10.36
CA LYS A 358 -11.44 -10.28 9.77
C LYS A 358 -10.99 -10.37 8.31
N ILE A 359 -11.34 -9.38 7.47
CA ILE A 359 -10.89 -9.30 6.06
C ILE A 359 -9.37 -9.45 5.94
N ARG A 360 -8.62 -8.77 6.80
CA ARG A 360 -7.14 -8.79 6.77
C ARG A 360 -6.55 -10.14 7.19
N LEU A 361 -7.17 -10.86 8.13
CA LEU A 361 -6.75 -12.21 8.50
C LEU A 361 -7.05 -13.20 7.37
N ASP A 362 -8.25 -13.13 6.78
CA ASP A 362 -8.65 -13.94 5.63
C ASP A 362 -7.69 -13.74 4.44
N ARG A 363 -7.37 -12.47 4.10
CA ARG A 363 -6.37 -12.12 3.08
C ARG A 363 -4.98 -12.66 3.41
N LYS A 364 -4.51 -12.49 4.65
CA LYS A 364 -3.18 -12.99 5.06
C LYS A 364 -3.11 -14.50 4.95
N TYR A 365 -4.17 -15.22 5.33
CA TYR A 365 -4.24 -16.68 5.18
C TYR A 365 -4.08 -17.09 3.71
N ILE A 366 -4.91 -16.51 2.83
CA ILE A 366 -4.88 -16.76 1.37
C ILE A 366 -3.49 -16.47 0.76
N VAL A 367 -2.79 -15.42 1.21
CA VAL A 367 -1.45 -15.06 0.73
C VAL A 367 -0.34 -15.95 1.33
N SER A 368 -0.55 -16.50 2.52
CA SER A 368 0.42 -17.37 3.20
C SER A 368 0.44 -18.82 2.69
N CYS A 369 -0.67 -19.31 2.12
CA CYS A 369 -0.68 -20.53 1.34
C CYS A 369 0.16 -20.33 0.07
N LYS A 370 1.31 -21.02 -0.02
CA LYS A 370 2.19 -20.96 -1.20
C LYS A 370 1.38 -21.31 -2.45
N GLN A 371 1.54 -20.55 -3.53
CA GLN A 371 0.72 -20.65 -4.75
C GLN A 371 0.72 -22.02 -5.44
N THR A 372 1.68 -22.90 -5.13
CA THR A 372 1.72 -24.31 -5.58
C THR A 372 0.72 -25.23 -4.87
N GLU A 373 0.25 -24.86 -3.69
CA GLU A 373 -0.75 -25.58 -2.90
C GLU A 373 -1.82 -24.57 -2.44
N MET A 374 -2.74 -24.22 -3.36
CA MET A 374 -4.04 -23.71 -2.94
C MET A 374 -4.93 -24.91 -2.57
N PRO A 375 -5.14 -25.23 -1.28
CA PRO A 375 -6.18 -26.17 -0.92
C PRO A 375 -7.53 -25.58 -1.36
N ILE A 376 -8.38 -26.43 -1.92
CA ILE A 376 -9.70 -26.07 -2.46
C ILE A 376 -10.62 -25.49 -1.36
N SER A 377 -10.31 -25.75 -0.09
CA SER A 377 -10.99 -25.23 1.09
C SER A 377 -10.00 -24.85 2.19
N VAL A 378 -10.42 -23.91 3.06
CA VAL A 378 -9.76 -23.66 4.34
C VAL A 378 -10.16 -24.78 5.31
N PRO A 379 -9.22 -25.48 5.99
CA PRO A 379 -9.54 -26.47 7.00
C PRO A 379 -10.40 -25.86 8.12
N TRP A 380 -11.43 -26.58 8.55
CA TRP A 380 -12.31 -26.14 9.62
C TRP A 380 -11.63 -26.37 10.99
N ASP A 381 -11.62 -25.34 11.83
CA ASP A 381 -11.01 -25.34 13.16
C ASP A 381 -12.12 -25.05 14.20
N PRO A 382 -12.24 -25.83 15.30
CA PRO A 382 -13.21 -25.57 16.37
C PRO A 382 -13.10 -24.20 17.05
N SER A 383 -12.00 -23.47 16.90
CA SER A 383 -11.85 -22.07 17.33
C SER A 383 -12.40 -21.05 16.31
N ASN A 384 -12.74 -21.50 15.09
CA ASN A 384 -13.29 -20.74 13.96
C ASN A 384 -14.76 -21.11 13.66
N GLN A 385 -15.56 -21.45 14.68
CA GLN A 385 -16.95 -21.96 14.53
C GLN A 385 -17.92 -21.11 13.67
N VAL A 386 -17.60 -19.85 13.36
CA VAL A 386 -18.42 -18.91 12.59
C VAL A 386 -17.93 -18.73 11.13
N TYR A 387 -17.14 -19.66 10.60
CA TYR A 387 -16.41 -19.45 9.34
C TYR A 387 -16.75 -20.42 8.20
N LEU A 388 -17.40 -19.90 7.16
CA LEU A 388 -17.35 -20.43 5.80
C LEU A 388 -16.69 -19.36 4.90
N SER A 389 -15.52 -19.65 4.35
CA SER A 389 -14.82 -18.68 3.49
C SER A 389 -15.54 -18.52 2.13
N TYR A 390 -15.32 -17.39 1.44
CA TYR A 390 -15.79 -17.22 0.07
C TYR A 390 -15.25 -18.33 -0.86
N ASN A 391 -14.02 -18.78 -0.62
CA ASN A 391 -13.43 -19.91 -1.34
C ASN A 391 -14.16 -21.21 -1.02
N ASN A 392 -14.57 -21.46 0.23
CA ASN A 392 -15.36 -22.64 0.60
C ASN A 392 -16.72 -22.61 -0.13
N VAL A 393 -17.39 -21.45 -0.19
CA VAL A 393 -18.67 -21.28 -0.94
C VAL A 393 -18.47 -21.44 -2.45
N SER A 394 -17.41 -20.86 -3.01
CA SER A 394 -17.09 -20.96 -4.45
C SER A 394 -16.71 -22.38 -4.84
N SER A 395 -15.93 -23.08 -4.00
CA SER A 395 -15.57 -24.48 -4.17
C SER A 395 -16.78 -25.39 -4.00
N LEU A 396 -17.68 -25.15 -3.05
CA LEU A 396 -18.96 -25.87 -2.96
C LEU A 396 -19.79 -25.68 -4.23
N LYS A 397 -19.89 -24.45 -4.78
CA LYS A 397 -20.56 -24.22 -6.07
C LYS A 397 -19.89 -24.99 -7.22
N MET A 398 -18.56 -24.92 -7.33
CA MET A 398 -17.77 -25.66 -8.34
C MET A 398 -17.90 -27.19 -8.21
N LEU A 399 -18.04 -27.69 -6.99
CA LEU A 399 -18.27 -29.10 -6.68
C LEU A 399 -19.70 -29.52 -7.05
N VAL A 400 -20.71 -28.73 -6.68
CA VAL A 400 -22.11 -28.96 -7.06
C VAL A 400 -22.33 -28.92 -8.58
N THR A 401 -21.53 -28.15 -9.33
CA THR A 401 -21.56 -28.14 -10.81
C THR A 401 -20.80 -29.29 -11.49
N LYS A 402 -20.30 -30.30 -10.75
CA LYS A 402 -19.75 -31.53 -11.35
C LYS A 402 -20.85 -32.58 -11.39
N ASP A 403 -21.12 -33.16 -12.55
CA ASP A 403 -22.19 -34.15 -12.72
C ASP A 403 -21.79 -35.58 -12.28
N ASN A 404 -20.50 -35.82 -12.03
CA ASN A 404 -19.92 -37.15 -11.79
C ASN A 404 -19.69 -37.47 -10.30
N TRP A 405 -20.69 -37.23 -9.45
CA TRP A 405 -20.62 -37.64 -8.03
C TRP A 405 -20.91 -39.13 -7.89
N VAL A 406 -19.93 -39.88 -7.39
CA VAL A 406 -20.10 -41.27 -6.95
C VAL A 406 -20.13 -41.28 -5.43
N LEU A 407 -21.22 -41.77 -4.85
CA LEU A 407 -21.37 -41.95 -3.40
C LEU A 407 -20.36 -42.99 -2.91
N SER A 408 -19.36 -42.58 -2.13
CA SER A 408 -18.32 -43.49 -1.62
C SER A 408 -18.74 -44.24 -0.35
N SER A 409 -19.60 -43.63 0.47
CA SER A 409 -20.02 -44.14 1.77
C SER A 409 -21.18 -43.29 2.30
N GLU A 410 -22.20 -43.93 2.86
CA GLU A 410 -23.30 -43.28 3.57
C GLU A 410 -23.24 -43.68 5.05
N ILE A 411 -23.27 -42.71 5.96
CA ILE A 411 -23.30 -42.96 7.41
C ILE A 411 -24.71 -42.62 7.88
N ASN A 412 -25.59 -43.63 7.87
CA ASN A 412 -26.92 -43.50 8.43
C ASN A 412 -26.84 -43.48 9.96
N GLN A 413 -26.93 -42.28 10.55
CA GLN A 413 -27.19 -42.10 11.98
C GLN A 413 -28.69 -42.30 12.27
N ASP A 414 -29.15 -43.54 12.13
CA ASP A 414 -30.44 -44.02 12.64
C ASP A 414 -30.25 -45.45 13.15
N LEU A 415 -29.74 -45.57 14.38
CA LEU A 415 -29.75 -46.80 15.18
C LEU A 415 -29.59 -46.46 16.67
N ASP A 416 -30.55 -45.70 17.20
CA ASP A 416 -30.74 -45.56 18.65
C ASP A 416 -31.60 -46.74 19.15
N GLU A 417 -31.05 -47.96 19.10
CA GLU A 417 -31.70 -49.13 19.68
C GLU A 417 -30.68 -50.05 20.39
N THR A 418 -30.70 -50.00 21.73
CA THR A 418 -29.85 -50.80 22.60
C THR A 418 -30.33 -52.25 22.69
N VAL A 419 -29.64 -53.20 22.06
CA VAL A 419 -29.65 -54.62 22.47
C VAL A 419 -28.23 -55.19 22.52
N LYS A 420 -27.99 -56.01 23.55
CA LYS A 420 -26.69 -56.57 23.95
C LYS A 420 -26.27 -57.80 23.10
N PRO A 421 -24.99 -58.24 23.18
CA PRO A 421 -24.38 -59.12 22.17
C PRO A 421 -24.66 -60.61 22.40
N THR A 422 -24.49 -61.39 21.33
CA THR A 422 -24.33 -62.85 21.43
C THR A 422 -23.15 -63.31 20.57
N GLN A 423 -22.39 -64.26 21.11
CA GLN A 423 -21.30 -65.00 20.47
C GLN A 423 -21.87 -65.84 19.29
N LEU A 424 -21.10 -66.25 18.26
CA LEU A 424 -19.80 -66.96 18.28
C LEU A 424 -19.00 -66.67 17.01
#